data_AF-A0A8J4PPM2-F1
#
_entry.id   AF-A0A8J4PPM2-F1
#
_cell.length_a   1.000
_cell.length_b   1.000
_cell.length_c   1.000
_cell.angle_alpha   90.00
_cell.angle_beta   90.00
_cell.angle_gamma   90.00
#
_symmetry.space_group_name_H-M   'P 1'
#
loop_
_entity.id
_entity.type
_entity.pdbx_description
1 polymer ?
#
loop_
_entity_poly.entity_id
_entity_poly.type
_entity_poly.pdbx_seq_one_letter_code
_entity_poly.pdbx_strand_id
1 'polypeptide(L)'
;MSGNDKTGNIIKQSIPVDDTQFKPIYLQMPEPKDDFDRVKLSLITEFPSCFQIINSAVDCDRAQHSKIPGKPGSSKKCEKLRAHLNFCILSTFCPMESSALVHCMGGKIPFDSETPLRCSSDFQNFDNCLQKKATDFEANPNPPPPKAKVMYVDENTTLPK
;
A
#
# COMPACT_ATOMS: atom_id res chain seq x y z
N MET A 1 -41.00 0.49 -21.80
CA MET A 1 -40.63 -0.84 -21.29
C MET A 1 -39.11 -0.88 -21.18
N SER A 2 -38.63 -1.34 -20.02
CA SER A 2 -37.27 -1.83 -19.64
C SER A 2 -36.22 -1.97 -20.74
N GLY A 3 -34.91 -1.75 -20.53
CA GLY A 3 -34.10 -1.55 -19.32
C GLY A 3 -32.65 -2.05 -19.54
N ASN A 4 -31.73 -1.45 -18.78
CA ASN A 4 -30.42 -1.93 -18.28
C ASN A 4 -29.17 -2.08 -19.19
N ASP A 5 -28.26 -1.11 -18.99
CA ASP A 5 -26.91 -1.22 -18.38
C ASP A 5 -25.91 -2.33 -18.81
N LYS A 6 -24.72 -1.88 -19.22
CA LYS A 6 -23.49 -1.93 -18.38
C LYS A 6 -22.31 -1.24 -19.08
N THR A 7 -22.11 0.03 -18.78
CA THR A 7 -20.93 0.82 -19.17
C THR A 7 -19.76 0.49 -18.25
N GLY A 8 -18.80 -0.28 -18.73
CA GLY A 8 -17.50 -0.43 -18.08
C GLY A 8 -16.59 0.74 -18.46
N ASN A 9 -16.26 1.62 -17.51
CA ASN A 9 -15.33 2.73 -17.74
C ASN A 9 -13.89 2.29 -17.46
N ILE A 10 -13.05 2.33 -18.50
CA ILE A 10 -11.60 2.09 -18.46
C ILE A 10 -10.91 3.46 -18.47
N ILE A 11 -10.13 3.78 -17.43
CA ILE A 11 -9.33 5.02 -17.38
C ILE A 11 -7.90 4.69 -17.84
N LYS A 12 -7.44 5.33 -18.91
CA LYS A 12 -6.04 5.35 -19.35
C LYS A 12 -5.42 6.70 -19.01
N GLN A 13 -4.25 6.71 -18.37
CA GLN A 13 -3.38 7.88 -18.28
C GLN A 13 -2.04 7.56 -18.95
N SER A 14 -1.62 8.43 -19.86
CA SER A 14 -0.34 8.37 -20.57
C SER A 14 0.50 9.60 -20.21
N ILE A 15 1.71 9.36 -19.68
CA ILE A 15 2.83 10.32 -19.62
C ILE A 15 4.04 9.57 -20.18
N PRO A 16 4.85 10.17 -21.07
CA PRO A 16 5.92 9.46 -21.76
C PRO A 16 7.02 9.10 -20.76
N VAL A 17 7.20 7.80 -20.56
CA VAL A 17 8.34 7.24 -19.86
C VAL A 17 8.98 6.28 -20.85
N ASP A 18 10.29 6.48 -21.03
CA ASP A 18 11.26 5.64 -21.73
C ASP A 18 10.78 4.20 -22.06
N ASP A 19 11.00 3.78 -23.30
CA ASP A 19 10.33 2.70 -24.06
C ASP A 19 10.69 1.27 -23.60
N THR A 20 10.87 1.05 -22.29
CA THR A 20 10.99 -0.26 -21.67
C THR A 20 9.67 -0.66 -20.98
N GLN A 21 8.71 -1.08 -21.79
CA GLN A 21 7.52 -1.90 -21.45
C GLN A 21 7.05 -1.86 -19.98
N PHE A 22 6.47 -0.74 -19.53
CA PHE A 22 5.55 -0.79 -18.40
C PHE A 22 4.21 -1.37 -18.85
N LYS A 23 4.09 -2.71 -18.83
CA LYS A 23 2.78 -3.37 -18.95
C LYS A 23 2.00 -3.08 -17.67
N PRO A 24 0.80 -2.45 -17.73
CA PRO A 24 -0.04 -2.30 -16.55
C PRO A 24 -0.37 -3.69 -16.00
N ILE A 25 0.04 -3.96 -14.76
CA ILE A 25 -0.32 -5.17 -14.05
C ILE A 25 -1.73 -4.96 -13.51
N TYR A 26 -2.71 -5.60 -14.13
CA TYR A 26 -4.07 -5.65 -13.62
C TYR A 26 -4.13 -6.67 -12.49
N LEU A 27 -4.20 -6.19 -11.25
CA LEU A 27 -4.49 -7.03 -10.09
C LEU A 27 -5.95 -7.48 -10.19
N GLN A 28 -6.18 -8.72 -10.63
CA GLN A 28 -7.51 -9.35 -10.52
C GLN A 28 -7.76 -9.69 -9.05
N MET A 29 -8.64 -8.92 -8.41
CA MET A 29 -9.06 -9.17 -7.05
C MET A 29 -10.38 -9.96 -7.08
N PRO A 30 -10.45 -11.13 -6.43
CA PRO A 30 -11.69 -11.91 -6.37
C PRO A 30 -12.76 -11.18 -5.54
N GLU A 31 -14.04 -11.49 -5.78
CA GLU A 31 -15.13 -10.99 -4.94
C GLU A 31 -14.92 -11.42 -3.48
N PRO A 32 -15.10 -10.49 -2.51
CA PRO A 32 -14.82 -10.78 -1.11
C PRO A 32 -15.87 -11.72 -0.52
N LYS A 33 -15.43 -12.87 -0.01
CA LYS A 33 -16.32 -13.92 0.52
C LYS A 33 -16.48 -13.84 2.05
N ASP A 34 -15.52 -13.22 2.73
CA ASP A 34 -15.54 -13.01 4.17
C ASP A 34 -14.80 -11.71 4.56
N ASP A 35 -14.70 -11.45 5.87
CA ASP A 35 -14.05 -10.24 6.39
C ASP A 35 -12.55 -10.18 6.11
N PHE A 36 -11.87 -11.32 5.94
CA PHE A 36 -10.46 -11.35 5.55
C PHE A 36 -10.27 -10.88 4.12
N ASP A 37 -11.13 -11.31 3.19
CA ASP A 37 -11.06 -10.83 1.80
C ASP A 37 -11.40 -9.33 1.71
N ARG A 38 -12.37 -8.84 2.50
CA ARG A 38 -12.67 -7.41 2.57
C ARG A 38 -11.48 -6.59 3.04
N VAL A 39 -10.79 -7.05 4.10
CA VAL A 39 -9.60 -6.38 4.62
C VAL A 39 -8.46 -6.41 3.61
N LYS A 40 -8.20 -7.55 2.95
CA LYS A 40 -7.23 -7.61 1.86
C LYS A 40 -7.55 -6.61 0.77
N LEU A 41 -8.79 -6.58 0.30
CA LEU A 41 -9.24 -5.70 -0.78
C LEU A 41 -9.05 -4.22 -0.40
N SER A 42 -9.45 -3.82 0.80
CA SER A 42 -9.28 -2.45 1.30
C SER A 42 -7.80 -2.07 1.35
N LEU A 43 -6.98 -2.91 1.99
CA LEU A 43 -5.54 -2.66 2.13
C LEU A 43 -4.81 -2.64 0.79
N ILE A 44 -5.17 -3.51 -0.16
CA ILE A 44 -4.54 -3.54 -1.50
C ILE A 44 -4.94 -2.29 -2.29
N THR A 45 -6.19 -1.83 -2.14
CA THR A 45 -6.66 -0.62 -2.83
C THR A 45 -5.93 0.63 -2.33
N GLU A 46 -5.70 0.71 -1.01
CA GLU A 46 -4.99 1.85 -0.39
C GLU A 46 -3.47 1.75 -0.53
N PHE A 47 -2.92 0.54 -0.47
CA PHE A 47 -1.47 0.26 -0.45
C PHE A 47 -1.09 -0.82 -1.47
N PRO A 48 -1.26 -0.57 -2.78
CA PRO A 48 -1.03 -1.57 -3.83
C PRO A 48 0.42 -2.07 -3.89
N SER A 49 1.39 -1.23 -3.51
CA SER A 49 2.81 -1.60 -3.40
C SER A 49 3.06 -2.70 -2.36
N CYS A 50 2.17 -2.86 -1.38
CA CYS A 50 2.25 -3.86 -0.33
C CYS A 50 1.48 -5.16 -0.66
N PHE A 51 0.98 -5.33 -1.89
CA PHE A 51 0.10 -6.45 -2.29
C PHE A 51 0.57 -7.83 -1.80
N GLN A 52 1.84 -8.17 -2.04
CA GLN A 52 2.36 -9.50 -1.68
C GLN A 52 2.36 -9.74 -0.16
N ILE A 53 2.75 -8.73 0.62
CA ILE A 53 2.82 -8.85 2.07
C ILE A 53 1.43 -8.79 2.70
N ILE A 54 0.50 -8.00 2.14
CA ILE A 54 -0.92 -7.99 2.55
C ILE A 54 -1.52 -9.38 2.40
N ASN A 55 -1.38 -10.00 1.23
CA ASN A 55 -1.90 -11.36 1.02
C ASN A 55 -1.30 -12.34 2.02
N SER A 56 0.03 -12.34 2.17
CA SER A 56 0.73 -13.27 3.05
C SER A 56 0.33 -13.11 4.51
N ALA A 57 0.24 -11.88 5.03
CA ALA A 57 -0.11 -11.61 6.41
C ALA A 57 -1.57 -11.97 6.72
N VAL A 58 -2.51 -11.55 5.85
CA VAL A 58 -3.94 -11.79 6.07
C VAL A 58 -4.30 -13.27 5.88
N ASP A 59 -3.66 -13.98 4.94
CA ASP A 59 -3.81 -15.44 4.83
C ASP A 59 -3.23 -16.19 6.02
N CYS A 60 -2.12 -15.72 6.59
CA CYS A 60 -1.57 -16.28 7.82
C CYS A 60 -2.57 -16.15 8.97
N ASP A 61 -3.18 -14.98 9.13
CA ASP A 61 -4.20 -14.74 10.15
C ASP A 61 -5.44 -15.64 9.95
N ARG A 62 -5.91 -15.77 8.71
CA ARG A 62 -7.03 -16.65 8.35
C ARG A 62 -6.72 -18.11 8.68
N ALA A 63 -5.51 -18.58 8.35
CA ALA A 63 -5.07 -19.96 8.60
C ALA A 63 -4.90 -20.30 10.09
N GLN A 64 -4.66 -19.29 10.95
CA GLN A 64 -4.57 -19.48 12.41
C GLN A 64 -5.94 -19.46 13.11
N HIS A 65 -7.04 -19.53 12.36
CA HIS A 65 -8.41 -19.44 12.88
C HIS A 65 -8.67 -18.19 13.75
N SER A 66 -7.92 -17.11 13.52
CA SER A 66 -8.28 -15.81 14.09
C SER A 66 -9.70 -15.49 13.61
N LYS A 67 -10.64 -15.29 14.53
CA LYS A 67 -12.02 -14.90 14.18
C LYS A 67 -12.10 -13.46 13.66
N ILE A 68 -11.02 -12.69 13.83
CA ILE A 68 -10.95 -11.26 13.54
C ILE A 68 -9.64 -10.98 12.79
N PRO A 69 -9.70 -10.37 11.59
CA PRO A 69 -8.53 -9.86 10.88
C PRO A 69 -7.75 -8.87 11.75
N GLY A 70 -6.41 -8.92 11.75
CA GLY A 70 -5.61 -7.97 12.53
C GLY A 70 -5.42 -8.32 14.02
N LYS A 71 -6.06 -9.39 14.55
CA LYS A 71 -5.73 -9.93 15.88
C LYS A 71 -4.54 -10.90 15.83
N PRO A 72 -3.46 -10.73 16.63
CA PRO A 72 -2.26 -11.56 16.51
C PRO A 72 -2.63 -13.03 16.62
N GLY A 73 -2.37 -13.77 15.53
CA GLY A 73 -2.33 -15.22 15.60
C GLY A 73 -1.16 -15.62 16.50
N SER A 74 -1.28 -16.72 17.24
CA SER A 74 -0.28 -17.16 18.22
C SER A 74 1.06 -17.62 17.61
N SER A 75 1.24 -17.56 16.29
CA SER A 75 2.46 -18.02 15.62
C SER A 75 3.42 -16.87 15.32
N LYS A 76 4.69 -17.05 15.70
CA LYS A 76 5.80 -16.12 15.38
C LYS A 76 5.90 -15.79 13.88
N LYS A 77 5.50 -16.73 13.02
CA LYS A 77 5.47 -16.52 11.56
C LYS A 77 4.47 -15.44 11.17
N CYS A 78 3.25 -15.49 11.70
CA CYS A 78 2.23 -14.47 11.39
C CYS A 78 2.60 -13.11 12.02
N GLU A 79 3.18 -13.10 13.21
CA GLU A 79 3.69 -11.87 13.84
C GLU A 79 4.75 -11.18 12.97
N LYS A 80 5.71 -11.95 12.43
CA LYS A 80 6.71 -11.41 11.50
C LYS A 80 6.10 -10.86 10.21
N LEU A 81 5.14 -11.58 9.62
CA LEU A 81 4.44 -11.11 8.41
C LEU A 81 3.66 -9.82 8.68
N ARG A 82 3.10 -9.67 9.87
CA ARG A 82 2.42 -8.43 10.30
C ARG A 82 3.37 -7.28 10.52
N ALA A 83 4.52 -7.52 11.15
CA ALA A 83 5.54 -6.48 11.29
C ALA A 83 6.02 -6.01 9.92
N HIS A 84 6.22 -6.93 8.97
CA HIS A 84 6.55 -6.59 7.59
C HIS A 84 5.42 -5.82 6.89
N LEU A 85 4.15 -6.21 7.09
CA LEU A 85 2.99 -5.48 6.56
C LEU A 85 2.94 -4.05 7.12
N ASN A 86 3.04 -3.90 8.44
CA ASN A 86 3.04 -2.61 9.12
C ASN A 86 4.18 -1.74 8.60
N PHE A 87 5.39 -2.29 8.50
CA PHE A 87 6.54 -1.56 7.94
C PHE A 87 6.27 -1.12 6.50
N CYS A 88 5.71 -1.99 5.65
CA CYS A 88 5.40 -1.64 4.27
C CYS A 88 4.42 -0.48 4.18
N ILE A 89 3.32 -0.53 4.95
CA ILE A 89 2.32 0.55 5.01
C ILE A 89 2.95 1.84 5.54
N LEU A 90 3.69 1.78 6.66
CA LEU A 90 4.31 2.97 7.24
C LEU A 90 5.36 3.60 6.30
N SER A 91 6.07 2.77 5.54
CA SER A 91 7.04 3.21 4.55
C SER A 91 6.41 4.04 3.42
N THR A 92 5.13 3.88 3.11
CA THR A 92 4.47 4.71 2.08
C THR A 92 4.34 6.17 2.51
N PHE A 93 4.35 6.45 3.82
CA PHE A 93 4.27 7.82 4.35
C PHE A 93 5.65 8.49 4.48
N CYS A 94 6.71 7.69 4.64
CA CYS A 94 8.09 8.13 4.83
C CYS A 94 9.04 7.30 3.94
N PRO A 95 8.95 7.42 2.60
CA PRO A 95 9.66 6.54 1.67
C PRO A 95 11.18 6.74 1.65
N MET A 96 11.67 7.96 1.93
CA MET A 96 13.12 8.21 1.94
C MET A 96 13.77 7.63 3.19
N GLU A 97 13.16 7.88 4.35
CA GLU A 97 13.64 7.43 5.66
C GLU A 97 13.55 5.90 5.77
N SER A 98 12.46 5.31 5.29
CA SER A 98 12.34 3.85 5.23
C SER A 98 13.38 3.21 4.31
N SER A 99 13.66 3.80 3.15
CA SER A 99 14.69 3.30 2.23
C SER A 99 16.09 3.33 2.88
N ALA A 100 16.44 4.42 3.56
CA ALA A 100 17.69 4.53 4.30
C ALA A 100 17.81 3.46 5.41
N LEU A 101 16.74 3.26 6.18
CA LEU A 101 16.68 2.23 7.21
C LEU A 101 16.83 0.83 6.63
N VAL A 102 16.10 0.49 5.57
CA VAL A 102 16.21 -0.82 4.89
C VAL A 102 17.62 -1.04 4.35
N HIS A 103 18.24 0.01 3.79
CA HIS A 103 19.61 -0.06 3.31
C HIS A 103 20.60 -0.38 4.44
N CYS A 104 20.52 0.33 5.58
CA CYS A 104 21.37 0.06 6.73
C CYS A 104 21.15 -1.35 7.32
N MET A 105 19.89 -1.79 7.34
CA MET A 105 19.48 -3.11 7.81
C MET A 105 19.85 -4.25 6.84
N GLY A 106 20.39 -3.93 5.65
CA GLY A 106 20.76 -4.91 4.63
C GLY A 106 19.54 -5.64 4.05
N GLY A 107 18.44 -4.92 3.85
CA GLY A 107 17.20 -5.48 3.30
C GLY A 107 16.30 -6.18 4.32
N LYS A 108 16.65 -6.14 5.62
CA LYS A 108 15.83 -6.73 6.69
C LYS A 108 14.90 -5.69 7.31
N ILE A 109 13.67 -6.10 7.60
CA ILE A 109 12.72 -5.27 8.35
C ILE A 109 12.93 -5.50 9.85
N PRO A 110 13.02 -4.44 10.67
CA PRO A 110 13.14 -4.57 12.12
C PRO A 110 11.92 -5.31 12.70
N PHE A 111 12.21 -6.35 13.49
CA PHE A 111 11.23 -7.17 14.21
C PHE A 111 11.84 -7.52 15.58
N ASP A 112 11.02 -7.63 16.64
CA ASP A 112 11.44 -7.96 18.01
C ASP A 112 12.52 -7.04 18.62
N SER A 113 12.49 -5.75 18.32
CA SER A 113 13.40 -4.73 18.89
C SER A 113 14.86 -4.82 18.45
N GLU A 114 15.18 -5.68 17.47
CA GLU A 114 16.53 -5.83 16.93
C GLU A 114 16.81 -4.81 15.82
N THR A 115 16.93 -3.53 16.19
CA THR A 115 17.61 -2.55 15.34
C THR A 115 19.07 -2.50 15.79
N PRO A 116 20.05 -2.92 14.96
CA PRO A 116 21.45 -2.77 15.29
C PRO A 116 21.79 -1.32 15.61
N LEU A 117 22.64 -1.09 16.62
CA LEU A 117 23.06 0.27 17.05
C LEU A 117 23.51 1.15 15.87
N ARG A 118 24.20 0.56 14.88
CA ARG A 118 24.64 1.26 13.66
C ARG A 118 23.51 1.85 12.82
N CYS A 119 22.30 1.29 12.90
CA CYS A 119 21.10 1.73 12.18
C CYS A 119 20.13 2.51 13.08
N SER A 120 20.50 2.76 14.33
CA SER A 120 19.63 3.47 15.29
C SER A 120 19.28 4.88 14.80
N SER A 121 20.20 5.57 14.12
CA SER A 121 19.93 6.90 13.58
C SER A 121 18.90 6.86 12.45
N ASP A 122 19.02 5.90 11.52
CA ASP A 122 18.03 5.75 10.43
C ASP A 122 16.66 5.35 10.96
N PHE A 123 16.64 4.52 12.01
CA PHE A 123 15.41 4.14 12.69
C PHE A 123 14.74 5.34 13.36
N GLN A 124 15.50 6.18 14.08
CA GLN A 124 14.97 7.42 14.67
C GLN A 124 14.47 8.40 13.61
N ASN A 125 15.18 8.54 12.49
CA ASN A 125 14.73 9.40 11.39
C ASN A 125 13.40 8.92 10.81
N PHE A 126 13.26 7.60 10.61
CA PHE A 126 12.02 6.99 10.17
C PHE A 126 10.88 7.22 11.19
N ASP A 127 11.13 6.96 12.47
CA ASP A 127 10.13 7.15 13.53
C ASP A 127 9.70 8.63 13.66
N ASN A 128 10.66 9.56 13.64
CA ASN A 128 10.38 11.00 13.69
C ASN A 128 9.53 11.47 12.48
N CYS A 129 9.78 10.92 11.30
CA CYS A 129 8.96 11.22 10.12
C CYS A 129 7.52 10.73 10.33
N LEU A 130 7.33 9.50 10.83
CA LEU A 130 5.99 8.96 11.10
C LEU A 130 5.25 9.77 12.16
N GLN A 131 5.91 10.14 13.25
CA GLN A 131 5.34 10.99 14.29
C GLN A 131 4.88 12.33 13.71
N LYS A 132 5.71 12.97 12.90
CA LYS A 132 5.34 14.22 12.23
C LYS A 132 4.13 14.06 11.33
N LYS A 133 4.07 12.99 10.52
CA LYS A 133 2.93 12.70 9.64
C LYS A 133 1.64 12.45 10.43
N ALA A 134 1.73 11.76 11.56
CA ALA A 134 0.61 11.54 12.45
C ALA A 134 0.11 12.88 13.05
N THR A 135 1.03 13.71 13.56
CA THR A 135 0.68 15.03 14.09
C THR A 135 0.06 15.94 13.03
N ASP A 136 0.60 15.95 11.80
CA ASP A 136 0.07 16.75 10.69
C ASP A 136 -1.36 16.31 10.33
N PHE A 137 -1.65 15.01 10.38
CA PHE A 137 -2.98 14.44 10.14
C PHE A 137 -3.97 14.80 11.25
N GLU A 138 -3.56 14.69 12.52
CA GLU A 138 -4.40 15.07 13.67
C GLU A 138 -4.68 16.58 13.73
N ALA A 139 -3.69 17.41 13.37
CA ALA A 139 -3.83 18.86 13.36
C ALA A 139 -4.73 19.38 12.22
N ASN A 140 -4.89 18.61 11.14
CA ASN A 140 -5.77 18.92 10.01
C ASN A 140 -6.68 17.73 9.69
N PRO A 141 -7.79 17.54 10.43
CA PRO A 141 -8.68 16.37 10.27
C PRO A 141 -9.40 16.30 8.92
N ASN A 142 -9.40 17.38 8.14
CA ASN A 142 -9.87 17.43 6.77
C ASN A 142 -8.73 17.94 5.85
N PRO A 143 -7.71 17.11 5.56
CA PRO A 143 -6.77 17.48 4.51
C PRO A 143 -7.56 17.63 3.21
N PRO A 144 -7.37 18.72 2.43
CA PRO A 144 -8.05 18.85 1.15
C PRO A 144 -7.71 17.60 0.32
N PRO A 145 -8.70 16.98 -0.35
CA PRO A 145 -8.45 15.79 -1.15
C PRO A 145 -7.29 16.08 -2.09
N PRO A 146 -6.32 15.15 -2.24
CA PRO A 146 -5.20 15.36 -3.14
C PRO A 146 -5.75 15.74 -4.52
N LYS A 147 -5.32 16.89 -5.04
CA LYS A 147 -5.81 17.44 -6.32
C LYS A 147 -5.37 16.52 -7.46
N ALA A 148 -6.12 15.46 -7.72
CA ALA A 148 -5.97 14.68 -8.94
C ALA A 148 -6.41 15.56 -10.12
N LYS A 149 -5.45 16.00 -10.95
CA LYS A 149 -5.76 16.57 -12.27
C LYS A 149 -6.12 15.42 -13.21
N VAL A 150 -7.42 15.18 -13.40
CA VAL A 150 -7.92 14.36 -14.49
C VAL A 150 -8.14 15.28 -15.69
N MET A 151 -7.34 15.14 -16.75
CA MET A 151 -7.59 15.81 -18.03
C MET A 151 -8.32 14.83 -18.95
N TYR A 152 -9.49 15.23 -19.46
CA TYR A 152 -10.20 14.54 -20.53
C TYR A 152 -9.73 15.11 -21.88
N VAL A 153 -9.36 14.27 -22.82
CA VAL A 153 -9.05 14.66 -24.21
C VAL A 153 -10.30 14.39 -25.04
N ASP A 154 -10.84 15.42 -25.69
CA ASP A 154 -11.98 15.28 -26.62
C ASP A 154 -11.57 14.51 -27.88
N GLU A 155 -12.43 13.58 -28.30
CA GLU A 155 -12.21 12.54 -29.32
C GLU A 155 -11.93 13.06 -30.75
N ASN A 156 -11.97 14.38 -30.98
CA ASN A 156 -11.88 15.02 -32.30
C ASN A 156 -10.61 15.84 -32.55
N THR A 157 -9.56 15.73 -31.72
CA THR A 157 -8.33 16.51 -31.95
C THR A 157 -7.36 15.76 -32.87
N THR A 158 -7.45 16.01 -34.18
CA THR A 158 -6.46 15.58 -35.18
C THR A 158 -5.11 16.25 -34.91
N LEU A 159 -4.04 15.47 -34.71
CA LEU A 159 -2.66 15.96 -34.58
C LEU A 159 -2.14 16.46 -35.95
N PRO A 160 -1.51 17.65 -36.04
CA PRO A 160 -0.78 18.06 -37.24
C PRO A 160 0.50 17.22 -37.41
N LYS A 161 0.83 16.94 -38.68
CA LYS A 161 2.02 16.19 -39.11
C LYS A 161 3.33 16.85 -38.71
#